data_AF-A0A7J6GN58-F1
#
_entry.id   AF-A0A7J6GN58-F1
#
_cell.length_a   1.000
_cell.length_b   1.000
_cell.length_c   1.000
_cell.angle_alpha   90.00
_cell.angle_beta   90.00
_cell.angle_gamma   90.00
#
_symmetry.space_group_name_H-M   'P 1'
#
loop_
_entity.id
_entity.type
_entity.pdbx_description
1 polymer ?
#
loop_
_entity_poly.entity_id
_entity_poly.type
_entity_poly.pdbx_seq_one_letter_code
_entity_poly.pdbx_strand_id
1 'polypeptide(L)'
;MFVLSASPSAFSSAIFISATSSRVSSVTLSSSKLFAASVRFAGKRSFACPCFLAMAELVKDKEASSSSSSATSVSSSGVSAVASGSTSESKEPSYSRAFLNARTEEEILAGIRKEEEAGRLPPTVASGMEELYHNYKNAILQSGNPKADEIVLSNMAAALDRIFFEVEDPFVFPPYHKALREPFDYYLFGQNYIRPLIDFSNSYVGNISIFSEMEEKLKQGHNIVLMSNHQTEADPAVIALLLESTNPHFAEKITYVAGDRVVTDPLCKPFSMGRNLLCVYSKKHMFDVPELAEMKRKANTRSLKEMALLLRGGSQIVWIAPSGGRDRPDPVTGEWYPAPFDASSVDNMRRLVEHSGAPGHIYPLALLCHDIMPPPLQVEKEIGEKRIISFHGVGVSVAPAISFSEIAVSHERSEEKAKETYKEAFYGSIAEQYNVLKSAIHGKQGLKSSSPNTWCFLTYSAPLSKANGLVLYKYDRRLVALLLYTPQANLFLHHHMDIPVVLVYLRSIDNF
;
A
#
# COMPACT_ATOMS: atom_id res chain seq x y z
N MET A 1 50.39 -27.43 2.88
CA MET A 1 51.74 -27.37 3.48
C MET A 1 51.85 -26.01 4.18
N PHE A 2 52.04 -26.00 5.50
CA PHE A 2 52.24 -24.85 6.43
C PHE A 2 51.09 -23.82 6.53
N VAL A 3 50.21 -23.78 7.55
CA VAL A 3 50.29 -23.50 9.03
C VAL A 3 50.87 -22.09 9.32
N LEU A 4 50.28 -21.11 10.04
CA LEU A 4 49.76 -20.99 11.44
C LEU A 4 49.01 -19.64 11.62
N SER A 5 47.79 -19.60 12.17
CA SER A 5 47.40 -19.12 13.52
C SER A 5 48.11 -17.87 14.11
N ALA A 6 47.34 -16.83 14.47
CA ALA A 6 47.43 -16.14 15.78
C ALA A 6 46.32 -15.08 15.98
N SER A 7 45.59 -15.22 17.08
CA SER A 7 45.05 -14.15 17.95
C SER A 7 45.49 -14.53 19.38
N PRO A 8 45.29 -13.74 20.46
CA PRO A 8 44.73 -12.40 20.60
C PRO A 8 45.59 -11.47 21.51
N SER A 9 45.22 -10.19 21.65
CA SER A 9 45.54 -9.44 22.87
C SER A 9 44.48 -8.38 23.19
N ALA A 10 43.96 -8.50 24.40
CA ALA A 10 43.08 -7.54 25.04
C ALA A 10 43.90 -6.38 25.62
N PHE A 11 43.41 -5.16 25.48
CA PHE A 11 43.72 -4.08 26.41
C PHE A 11 42.41 -3.38 26.82
N SER A 12 42.13 -3.53 28.11
CA SER A 12 41.15 -2.80 28.89
C SER A 12 41.73 -1.42 29.22
N SER A 13 40.94 -0.35 29.17
CA SER A 13 40.90 0.69 30.22
C SER A 13 39.91 1.83 29.94
N ALA A 14 39.17 2.12 31.02
CA ALA A 14 38.71 3.43 31.48
C ALA A 14 37.54 4.12 30.75
N ILE A 15 36.36 3.78 31.28
CA ILE A 15 35.16 4.60 31.37
C ILE A 15 35.48 5.91 32.12
N PHE A 16 35.21 7.06 31.50
CA PHE A 16 34.98 8.32 32.21
C PHE A 16 33.54 8.77 31.94
N ILE A 17 32.69 8.60 32.95
CA ILE A 17 31.35 9.19 33.03
C ILE A 17 31.53 10.60 33.60
N SER A 18 31.27 11.62 32.79
CA SER A 18 31.05 12.98 33.29
C SER A 18 29.55 13.23 33.28
N ALA A 19 28.96 13.22 34.47
CA ALA A 19 27.60 13.65 34.71
C ALA A 19 27.61 15.16 35.02
N THR A 20 27.05 15.96 34.12
CA THR A 20 26.72 17.36 34.42
C THR A 20 25.22 17.55 34.35
N SER A 21 24.64 17.63 35.54
CA SER A 21 23.30 18.15 35.83
C SER A 21 23.25 19.64 35.51
N SER A 22 22.29 20.06 34.68
CA SER A 22 21.79 21.44 34.68
C SER A 22 20.30 21.45 34.98
N ARG A 23 19.97 22.21 36.03
CA ARG A 23 18.64 22.47 36.58
C ARG A 23 18.24 23.90 36.16
N VAL A 24 16.94 24.18 36.32
CA VAL A 24 16.22 25.49 36.26
C VAL A 24 16.05 26.07 34.83
N SER A 25 14.90 26.60 34.37
CA SER A 25 13.72 27.16 35.05
C SER A 25 12.44 27.06 34.21
N SER A 26 11.32 26.94 34.93
CA SER A 26 9.94 27.10 34.51
C SER A 26 9.59 28.57 34.24
N VAL A 27 8.82 28.83 33.18
CA VAL A 27 8.05 30.08 33.01
C VAL A 27 6.61 29.72 32.64
N THR A 28 5.72 29.99 33.58
CA THR A 28 4.27 30.04 33.44
C THR A 28 3.85 31.28 32.65
N LEU A 29 3.00 31.13 31.64
CA LEU A 29 2.19 32.24 31.13
C LEU A 29 0.70 31.87 31.08
N SER A 30 -0.09 32.82 31.55
CA SER A 30 -1.48 32.73 31.96
C SER A 30 -2.47 32.92 30.79
N SER A 31 -3.63 32.31 31.00
CA SER A 31 -4.94 32.40 30.34
C SER A 31 -5.32 33.68 29.56
N SER A 32 -6.06 33.50 28.46
CA SER A 32 -7.20 34.36 28.13
C SER A 32 -8.33 33.59 27.42
N LYS A 33 -9.57 34.01 27.75
CA LYS A 33 -10.87 33.34 27.62
C LYS A 33 -11.45 33.24 26.20
N LEU A 34 -12.06 32.08 25.95
CA LEU A 34 -13.36 31.76 25.32
C LEU A 34 -14.12 32.85 24.51
N PHE A 35 -14.55 32.45 23.30
CA PHE A 35 -15.91 32.70 22.78
C PHE A 35 -16.43 31.42 22.11
N ALA A 36 -17.59 30.96 22.57
CA ALA A 36 -18.32 29.82 22.03
C ALA A 36 -19.47 30.32 21.14
N ALA A 37 -19.55 29.82 19.90
CA ALA A 37 -20.71 29.97 19.04
C ALA A 37 -21.28 28.58 18.74
N SER A 38 -22.52 28.35 19.15
CA SER A 38 -23.26 27.11 18.98
C SER A 38 -23.98 27.14 17.63
N VAL A 39 -23.70 26.17 16.74
CA VAL A 39 -24.49 25.94 15.53
C VAL A 39 -24.99 24.50 15.57
N ARG A 40 -26.32 24.36 15.62
CA ARG A 40 -27.04 23.09 15.53
C ARG A 40 -27.05 22.63 14.08
N PHE A 41 -26.67 21.38 13.81
CA PHE A 41 -27.12 20.66 12.61
C PHE A 41 -27.63 19.27 12.97
N ALA A 42 -28.80 18.99 12.43
CA ALA A 42 -29.60 17.80 12.64
C ALA A 42 -29.19 16.67 11.67
N GLY A 43 -29.51 15.43 12.06
CA GLY A 43 -30.07 14.45 11.12
C GLY A 43 -29.12 13.44 10.47
N LYS A 44 -28.87 12.34 11.21
CA LYS A 44 -28.77 10.93 10.77
C LYS A 44 -28.71 10.63 9.25
N ARG A 45 -27.65 9.94 8.82
CA ARG A 45 -27.73 8.69 8.02
C ARG A 45 -26.61 7.74 8.42
N SER A 46 -26.99 6.52 8.80
CA SER A 46 -26.10 5.42 9.20
C SER A 46 -25.46 4.78 7.98
N PHE A 47 -24.12 4.79 7.91
CA PHE A 47 -23.37 3.92 7.01
C PHE A 47 -22.91 2.69 7.80
N ALA A 48 -23.56 1.55 7.55
CA ALA A 48 -23.01 0.24 7.89
C ALA A 48 -22.07 -0.18 6.75
N CYS A 49 -20.85 -0.64 7.07
CA CYS A 49 -19.93 -1.23 6.07
C CYS A 49 -20.48 -2.57 5.60
N PRO A 50 -20.80 -2.75 4.30
CA PRO A 50 -21.08 -4.06 3.75
C PRO A 50 -19.75 -4.61 3.21
N CYS A 51 -18.92 -5.18 4.09
CA CYS A 51 -17.56 -5.57 3.73
C CYS A 51 -17.48 -6.93 2.98
N PHE A 52 -18.46 -7.22 2.10
CA PHE A 52 -18.49 -8.34 1.15
C PHE A 52 -19.35 -7.96 -0.06
N LEU A 53 -18.94 -6.97 -0.86
CA LEU A 53 -19.46 -6.85 -2.23
C LEU A 53 -18.83 -7.98 -3.04
N ALA A 54 -19.67 -8.83 -3.64
CA ALA A 54 -19.17 -9.85 -4.56
C ALA A 54 -18.50 -9.15 -5.75
N MET A 55 -17.37 -9.64 -6.28
CA MET A 55 -16.76 -9.05 -7.48
C MET A 55 -17.72 -9.02 -8.66
N ALA A 56 -18.62 -10.00 -8.72
CA ALA A 56 -19.70 -10.04 -9.70
C ALA A 56 -20.68 -8.85 -9.60
N GLU A 57 -20.78 -8.17 -8.45
CA GLU A 57 -21.61 -6.96 -8.26
C GLU A 57 -20.89 -5.70 -8.74
N LEU A 58 -19.57 -5.57 -8.52
CA LEU A 58 -18.74 -4.47 -9.05
C LEU A 58 -18.80 -4.31 -10.58
N VAL A 59 -19.23 -5.37 -11.27
CA VAL A 59 -19.29 -5.45 -12.73
C VAL A 59 -20.69 -5.11 -13.28
N LYS A 60 -21.74 -5.08 -12.43
CA LYS A 60 -23.15 -4.95 -12.87
C LYS A 60 -23.63 -3.51 -13.07
N ASP A 61 -22.93 -2.48 -12.59
CA ASP A 61 -23.42 -1.09 -12.58
C ASP A 61 -23.47 -0.36 -13.94
N LYS A 62 -23.50 -1.09 -15.06
CA LYS A 62 -23.51 -0.50 -16.42
C LYS A 62 -24.81 -0.69 -17.21
N GLU A 63 -25.87 -1.30 -16.67
CA GLU A 63 -27.10 -1.49 -17.46
C GLU A 63 -28.06 -0.30 -17.50
N ALA A 64 -27.87 0.76 -16.70
CA ALA A 64 -28.87 1.83 -16.58
C ALA A 64 -28.56 3.19 -17.27
N SER A 65 -27.35 3.43 -17.80
CA SER A 65 -26.95 4.80 -18.20
C SER A 65 -26.68 5.03 -19.70
N SER A 66 -26.84 4.04 -20.58
CA SER A 66 -26.59 4.22 -22.02
C SER A 66 -27.83 4.49 -22.87
N SER A 67 -28.89 5.08 -22.31
CA SER A 67 -30.04 5.55 -23.09
C SER A 67 -30.60 6.87 -22.56
N SER A 68 -29.93 7.99 -22.85
CA SER A 68 -30.60 9.26 -23.17
C SER A 68 -29.57 10.35 -23.49
N SER A 69 -29.28 10.51 -24.78
CA SER A 69 -28.73 11.76 -25.30
C SER A 69 -29.39 12.08 -26.62
N SER A 70 -30.37 12.99 -26.61
CA SER A 70 -30.42 14.15 -27.54
C SER A 70 -31.77 14.88 -27.51
N ALA A 71 -31.70 16.21 -27.36
CA ALA A 71 -32.59 17.21 -27.97
C ALA A 71 -31.88 18.58 -27.87
N THR A 72 -31.23 19.03 -28.96
CA THR A 72 -31.57 20.16 -29.87
C THR A 72 -31.09 21.54 -29.36
N SER A 73 -30.65 22.52 -30.16
CA SER A 73 -30.71 22.81 -31.61
C SER A 73 -29.81 24.03 -31.92
N VAL A 74 -29.20 24.16 -33.11
CA VAL A 74 -29.33 25.35 -34.02
C VAL A 74 -29.00 24.91 -35.46
N SER A 75 -29.84 25.39 -36.37
CA SER A 75 -29.94 25.23 -37.83
C SER A 75 -28.87 25.93 -38.68
N SER A 76 -28.57 25.40 -39.89
CA SER A 76 -28.89 26.07 -41.18
C SER A 76 -28.34 25.35 -42.44
N SER A 77 -29.22 25.21 -43.46
CA SER A 77 -28.95 25.33 -44.92
C SER A 77 -28.47 24.12 -45.77
N GLY A 78 -29.46 23.45 -46.38
CA GLY A 78 -29.62 23.04 -47.81
C GLY A 78 -28.46 22.56 -48.69
N VAL A 79 -28.61 21.37 -49.30
CA VAL A 79 -29.00 21.11 -50.73
C VAL A 79 -29.00 19.57 -50.98
N SER A 80 -29.90 19.12 -51.86
CA SER A 80 -30.33 17.74 -52.13
C SER A 80 -29.35 16.78 -52.85
N ALA A 81 -29.56 15.50 -52.54
CA ALA A 81 -29.52 14.29 -53.38
C ALA A 81 -28.18 13.76 -53.92
N VAL A 82 -27.85 12.49 -53.59
CA VAL A 82 -28.02 11.29 -54.45
C VAL A 82 -27.70 10.05 -53.62
N ALA A 83 -28.50 9.00 -53.79
CA ALA A 83 -28.38 7.69 -53.15
C ALA A 83 -27.20 6.89 -53.72
N SER A 84 -26.42 6.25 -52.84
CA SER A 84 -25.83 4.91 -53.00
C SER A 84 -24.77 4.71 -51.91
N GLY A 85 -24.72 3.51 -51.34
CA GLY A 85 -23.56 3.09 -50.54
C GLY A 85 -23.92 2.56 -49.17
N SER A 86 -24.03 1.23 -49.10
CA SER A 86 -23.64 0.39 -47.96
C SER A 86 -23.98 0.91 -46.56
N THR A 87 -25.01 0.32 -45.96
CA THR A 87 -25.09 0.14 -44.51
C THR A 87 -23.85 -0.62 -44.02
N SER A 88 -22.75 0.10 -43.82
CA SER A 88 -21.73 -0.31 -42.87
C SER A 88 -22.36 -0.10 -41.50
N GLU A 89 -23.03 -1.13 -40.99
CA GLU A 89 -23.17 -1.27 -39.55
C GLU A 89 -21.75 -1.16 -38.98
N SER A 90 -21.44 -0.01 -38.38
CA SER A 90 -20.31 0.13 -37.50
C SER A 90 -20.62 -0.74 -36.28
N LYS A 91 -20.41 -2.05 -36.42
CA LYS A 91 -20.24 -2.95 -35.28
C LYS A 91 -18.98 -2.45 -34.58
N GLU A 92 -19.15 -1.55 -33.61
CA GLU A 92 -18.19 -1.50 -32.52
C GLU A 92 -18.02 -2.95 -32.05
N PRO A 93 -16.80 -3.50 -32.04
CA PRO A 93 -16.61 -4.86 -31.58
C PRO A 93 -17.05 -4.88 -30.12
N SER A 94 -18.21 -5.49 -29.87
CA SER A 94 -18.71 -5.73 -28.53
C SER A 94 -17.61 -6.46 -27.77
N TYR A 95 -17.02 -5.79 -26.78
CA TYR A 95 -16.05 -6.36 -25.87
C TYR A 95 -16.51 -7.75 -25.39
N SER A 96 -15.64 -8.76 -25.53
CA SER A 96 -16.01 -10.15 -25.24
C SER A 96 -16.11 -10.33 -23.74
N ARG A 97 -17.31 -10.55 -23.22
CA ARG A 97 -17.55 -10.86 -21.80
C ARG A 97 -17.48 -12.36 -21.52
N ALA A 98 -16.64 -13.09 -22.28
CA ALA A 98 -16.53 -14.54 -22.18
C ALA A 98 -16.19 -14.99 -20.74
N PHE A 99 -15.26 -14.31 -20.09
CA PHE A 99 -14.82 -14.64 -18.73
C PHE A 99 -15.89 -14.34 -17.67
N LEU A 100 -16.62 -13.22 -17.77
CA LEU A 100 -17.68 -12.87 -16.82
C LEU A 100 -18.91 -13.77 -16.89
N ASN A 101 -19.15 -14.35 -18.08
CA ASN A 101 -20.26 -15.27 -18.30
C ASN A 101 -19.94 -16.69 -17.82
N ALA A 102 -18.68 -17.01 -17.58
CA ALA A 102 -18.26 -18.33 -17.10
C ALA A 102 -18.85 -18.62 -15.71
N ARG A 103 -19.34 -19.86 -15.55
CA ARG A 103 -19.91 -20.42 -14.32
C ARG A 103 -19.07 -21.55 -13.75
N THR A 104 -18.08 -22.02 -14.51
CA THR A 104 -17.20 -23.13 -14.16
C THR A 104 -15.75 -22.80 -14.50
N GLU A 105 -14.83 -23.55 -13.92
CA GLU A 105 -13.41 -23.50 -14.25
C GLU A 105 -13.16 -23.87 -15.71
N GLU A 106 -13.84 -24.91 -16.20
CA GLU A 106 -13.73 -25.37 -17.57
C GLU A 106 -14.13 -24.28 -18.57
N GLU A 107 -15.18 -23.51 -18.27
CA GLU A 107 -15.62 -22.37 -19.08
C GLU A 107 -14.61 -21.22 -19.05
N ILE A 108 -13.99 -20.92 -17.91
CA ILE A 108 -12.93 -19.90 -17.81
C ILE A 108 -11.74 -20.29 -18.69
N LEU A 109 -11.21 -21.52 -18.51
CA LEU A 109 -10.04 -21.99 -19.25
C LEU A 109 -10.34 -22.16 -20.75
N ALA A 110 -11.55 -22.58 -21.11
CA ALA A 110 -11.99 -22.60 -22.50
C ALA A 110 -12.08 -21.19 -23.10
N GLY A 111 -12.46 -20.19 -22.29
CA GLY A 111 -12.46 -18.78 -22.68
C GLY A 111 -11.07 -18.29 -23.08
N ILE A 112 -10.02 -18.64 -22.31
CA ILE A 112 -8.62 -18.29 -22.62
C ILE A 112 -8.24 -18.86 -23.99
N ARG A 113 -8.39 -20.18 -24.17
CA ARG A 113 -8.05 -20.86 -25.43
C ARG A 113 -8.80 -20.29 -26.63
N LYS A 114 -10.10 -20.01 -26.46
CA LYS A 114 -10.93 -19.44 -27.53
C LYS A 114 -10.41 -18.06 -27.98
N GLU A 115 -10.07 -17.17 -27.06
CA GLU A 115 -9.59 -15.83 -27.41
C GLU A 115 -8.13 -15.86 -27.96
N GLU A 116 -7.32 -16.84 -27.54
CA GLU A 116 -6.01 -17.13 -28.14
C GLU A 116 -6.14 -17.64 -29.58
N GLU A 117 -6.98 -18.65 -29.82
CA GLU A 117 -7.27 -19.20 -31.16
C GLU A 117 -7.86 -18.15 -32.10
N ALA A 118 -8.65 -17.22 -31.57
CA ALA A 118 -9.18 -16.07 -32.30
C ALA A 118 -8.13 -14.98 -32.61
N GLY A 119 -6.90 -15.11 -32.10
CA GLY A 119 -5.80 -14.15 -32.28
C GLY A 119 -5.98 -12.85 -31.51
N ARG A 120 -6.91 -12.78 -30.56
CA ARG A 120 -7.20 -11.59 -29.73
C ARG A 120 -6.40 -11.56 -28.43
N LEU A 121 -5.88 -12.72 -28.01
CA LEU A 121 -5.04 -12.87 -26.84
C LEU A 121 -3.66 -13.42 -27.25
N PRO A 122 -2.55 -12.68 -27.02
CA PRO A 122 -1.22 -13.18 -27.34
C PRO A 122 -0.89 -14.46 -26.56
N PRO A 123 -0.19 -15.46 -27.16
CA PRO A 123 0.09 -16.74 -26.52
C PRO A 123 0.82 -16.63 -25.16
N THR A 124 1.73 -15.66 -25.04
CA THR A 124 2.45 -15.42 -23.78
C THR A 124 1.53 -14.93 -22.67
N VAL A 125 0.53 -14.10 -23.00
CA VAL A 125 -0.47 -13.62 -22.04
C VAL A 125 -1.48 -14.72 -21.72
N ALA A 126 -1.90 -15.51 -22.71
CA ALA A 126 -2.77 -16.67 -22.50
C ALA A 126 -2.17 -17.68 -21.51
N SER A 127 -0.90 -18.06 -21.74
CA SER A 127 -0.15 -18.93 -20.82
C SER A 127 -0.05 -18.32 -19.42
N GLY A 128 0.25 -17.02 -19.32
CA GLY A 128 0.31 -16.31 -18.04
C GLY A 128 -1.05 -16.24 -17.32
N MET A 129 -2.16 -16.16 -18.05
CA MET A 129 -3.52 -16.20 -17.49
C MET A 129 -3.86 -17.58 -16.91
N GLU A 130 -3.54 -18.67 -17.62
CA GLU A 130 -3.75 -20.04 -17.12
C GLU A 130 -2.89 -20.31 -15.88
N GLU A 131 -1.62 -19.91 -15.91
CA GLU A 131 -0.74 -20.02 -14.75
C GLU A 131 -1.28 -19.23 -13.55
N LEU A 132 -1.69 -17.97 -13.77
CA LEU A 132 -2.24 -17.12 -12.73
C LEU A 132 -3.48 -17.76 -12.10
N TYR A 133 -4.37 -18.32 -12.93
CA TYR A 133 -5.57 -19.02 -12.47
C TYR A 133 -5.23 -20.19 -11.54
N HIS A 134 -4.34 -21.08 -11.98
CA HIS A 134 -3.98 -22.26 -11.19
C HIS A 134 -3.25 -21.89 -9.89
N ASN A 135 -2.32 -20.95 -9.93
CA ASN A 135 -1.59 -20.52 -8.74
C ASN A 135 -2.50 -19.82 -7.73
N TYR A 136 -3.41 -18.95 -8.20
CA TYR A 136 -4.40 -18.31 -7.34
C TYR A 136 -5.35 -19.33 -6.72
N LYS A 137 -5.93 -20.22 -7.53
CA LYS A 137 -6.81 -21.30 -7.06
C LYS A 137 -6.15 -22.14 -5.98
N ASN A 138 -4.92 -22.58 -6.21
CA ASN A 138 -4.18 -23.39 -5.25
C ASN A 138 -3.96 -22.65 -3.92
N ALA A 139 -3.58 -21.37 -3.97
CA ALA A 139 -3.40 -20.56 -2.76
C ALA A 139 -4.71 -20.41 -1.96
N ILE A 140 -5.83 -20.14 -2.64
CA ILE A 140 -7.13 -19.99 -1.96
C ILE A 140 -7.59 -21.32 -1.36
N LEU A 141 -7.43 -22.44 -2.06
CA LEU A 141 -7.76 -23.76 -1.50
C LEU A 141 -6.90 -24.11 -0.28
N GLN A 142 -5.60 -23.81 -0.34
CA GLN A 142 -4.67 -24.04 0.79
C GLN A 142 -5.00 -23.19 2.01
N SER A 143 -5.65 -22.04 1.85
CA SER A 143 -6.11 -21.22 2.98
C SER A 143 -7.17 -21.90 3.86
N GLY A 144 -7.83 -22.95 3.36
CA GLY A 144 -8.93 -23.62 4.06
C GLY A 144 -10.22 -22.79 4.12
N ASN A 145 -10.34 -21.75 3.29
CA ASN A 145 -11.55 -20.92 3.24
C ASN A 145 -12.75 -21.75 2.76
N PRO A 146 -13.87 -21.80 3.52
CA PRO A 146 -15.04 -22.59 3.15
C PRO A 146 -15.74 -22.12 1.86
N LYS A 147 -15.43 -20.91 1.39
CA LYS A 147 -15.94 -20.33 0.13
C LYS A 147 -14.87 -20.29 -0.96
N ALA A 148 -13.82 -21.11 -0.86
CA ALA A 148 -12.69 -21.07 -1.79
C ALA A 148 -13.12 -21.12 -3.26
N ASP A 149 -13.99 -22.06 -3.64
CA ASP A 149 -14.43 -22.21 -5.04
C ASP A 149 -15.19 -20.98 -5.56
N GLU A 150 -16.08 -20.40 -4.74
CA GLU A 150 -16.83 -19.18 -5.07
C GLU A 150 -15.88 -17.99 -5.24
N ILE A 151 -14.91 -17.84 -4.33
CA ILE A 151 -13.90 -16.77 -4.36
C ILE A 151 -13.03 -16.91 -5.60
N VAL A 152 -12.53 -18.10 -5.89
CA VAL A 152 -11.67 -18.37 -7.07
C VAL A 152 -12.43 -18.04 -8.34
N LEU A 153 -13.64 -18.60 -8.51
CA LEU A 153 -14.45 -18.36 -9.70
C LEU A 153 -14.74 -16.87 -9.89
N SER A 154 -15.21 -16.18 -8.85
CA SER A 154 -15.60 -14.78 -8.92
C SER A 154 -14.39 -13.86 -9.17
N ASN A 155 -13.28 -14.06 -8.46
CA ASN A 155 -12.11 -13.18 -8.56
C ASN A 155 -11.36 -13.42 -9.87
N MET A 156 -11.20 -14.67 -10.30
CA MET A 156 -10.50 -14.98 -11.54
C MET A 156 -11.31 -14.61 -12.77
N ALA A 157 -12.63 -14.79 -12.78
CA ALA A 157 -13.46 -14.32 -13.88
C ALA A 157 -13.30 -12.80 -14.09
N ALA A 158 -13.36 -12.02 -13.01
CA ALA A 158 -13.16 -10.57 -13.07
C ALA A 158 -11.72 -10.20 -13.47
N ALA A 159 -10.72 -10.87 -12.91
CA ALA A 159 -9.32 -10.57 -13.22
C ALA A 159 -8.99 -10.86 -14.69
N LEU A 160 -9.35 -12.03 -15.21
CA LEU A 160 -9.06 -12.43 -16.59
C LEU A 160 -9.83 -11.57 -17.60
N ASP A 161 -11.07 -11.18 -17.29
CA ASP A 161 -11.81 -10.18 -18.06
C ASP A 161 -11.04 -8.86 -18.12
N ARG A 162 -10.67 -8.27 -16.98
CA ARG A 162 -9.96 -6.99 -16.96
C ARG A 162 -8.58 -7.05 -17.61
N ILE A 163 -7.86 -8.17 -17.50
CA ILE A 163 -6.58 -8.38 -18.20
C ILE A 163 -6.81 -8.46 -19.71
N PHE A 164 -7.83 -9.21 -20.16
CA PHE A 164 -8.17 -9.30 -21.58
C PHE A 164 -8.55 -7.92 -22.14
N PHE A 165 -9.30 -7.11 -21.37
CA PHE A 165 -9.60 -5.73 -21.74
C PHE A 165 -8.33 -4.90 -21.97
N GLU A 166 -7.32 -5.05 -21.11
CA GLU A 166 -6.04 -4.35 -21.25
C GLU A 166 -5.19 -4.82 -22.45
N VAL A 167 -5.47 -6.01 -22.99
CA VAL A 167 -4.87 -6.48 -24.25
C VAL A 167 -5.57 -5.83 -25.45
N GLU A 168 -6.90 -5.73 -25.41
CA GLU A 168 -7.69 -5.14 -26.51
C GLU A 168 -7.58 -3.61 -26.58
N ASP A 169 -7.61 -2.94 -25.43
CA ASP A 169 -7.53 -1.48 -25.30
C ASP A 169 -6.57 -1.10 -24.16
N PRO A 170 -5.24 -1.12 -24.42
CA PRO A 170 -4.25 -0.91 -23.37
C PRO A 170 -4.33 0.50 -22.74
N PHE A 171 -4.61 0.56 -21.43
CA PHE A 171 -4.53 1.81 -20.68
C PHE A 171 -3.12 2.41 -20.70
N VAL A 172 -3.01 3.70 -20.97
CA VAL A 172 -1.73 4.44 -20.96
C VAL A 172 -1.62 5.25 -19.68
N PHE A 173 -0.67 4.88 -18.82
CA PHE A 173 -0.47 5.56 -17.55
C PHE A 173 0.12 6.97 -17.74
N PRO A 174 -0.52 8.02 -17.19
CA PRO A 174 0.06 9.36 -17.13
C PRO A 174 1.22 9.42 -16.11
N PRO A 175 2.05 10.48 -16.10
CA PRO A 175 3.12 10.65 -15.12
C PRO A 175 2.64 10.59 -13.67
N TYR A 176 1.46 11.15 -13.40
CA TYR A 176 0.71 10.97 -12.15
C TYR A 176 -0.66 10.38 -12.48
N HIS A 177 -0.91 9.18 -11.97
CA HIS A 177 -2.15 8.43 -12.14
C HIS A 177 -2.98 8.48 -10.86
N LYS A 178 -4.27 8.75 -10.99
CA LYS A 178 -5.24 8.66 -9.90
C LYS A 178 -5.98 7.32 -10.03
N ALA A 179 -6.18 6.65 -8.90
CA ALA A 179 -6.92 5.38 -8.88
C ALA A 179 -8.27 5.51 -9.59
N LEU A 180 -8.54 4.61 -10.55
CA LEU A 180 -9.82 4.55 -11.23
C LEU A 180 -10.84 3.85 -10.33
N ARG A 181 -11.90 4.58 -9.99
CA ARG A 181 -12.98 4.11 -9.10
C ARG A 181 -14.31 3.90 -9.84
N GLU A 182 -14.44 4.46 -11.03
CA GLU A 182 -15.65 4.45 -11.85
C GLU A 182 -15.28 4.35 -13.34
N PRO A 183 -16.13 3.74 -14.20
CA PRO A 183 -17.36 3.01 -13.86
C PRO A 183 -17.10 1.61 -13.28
N PHE A 184 -15.83 1.19 -13.21
CA PHE A 184 -15.40 -0.03 -12.54
C PHE A 184 -14.41 0.37 -11.44
N ASP A 185 -14.65 -0.08 -10.21
CA ASP A 185 -13.78 0.23 -9.09
C ASP A 185 -12.55 -0.69 -9.09
N TYR A 186 -11.49 -0.28 -9.80
CA TYR A 186 -10.22 -1.01 -9.87
C TYR A 186 -9.52 -1.08 -8.51
N TYR A 187 -9.77 -0.13 -7.60
CA TYR A 187 -9.23 -0.19 -6.24
C TYR A 187 -9.89 -1.33 -5.47
N LEU A 188 -11.23 -1.38 -5.43
CA LEU A 188 -11.94 -2.43 -4.70
C LEU A 188 -11.70 -3.80 -5.33
N PHE A 189 -11.62 -3.88 -6.67
CA PHE A 189 -11.15 -5.06 -7.38
C PHE A 189 -9.76 -5.52 -6.90
N GLY A 190 -8.77 -4.63 -6.80
CA GLY A 190 -7.45 -5.01 -6.30
C GLY A 190 -7.49 -5.47 -4.83
N GLN A 191 -8.26 -4.79 -3.97
CA GLN A 191 -8.42 -5.18 -2.57
C GLN A 191 -9.06 -6.57 -2.42
N ASN A 192 -10.17 -6.82 -3.12
CA ASN A 192 -10.91 -8.07 -3.03
C ASN A 192 -10.15 -9.25 -3.63
N TYR A 193 -9.30 -9.01 -4.64
CA TYR A 193 -8.45 -10.05 -5.23
C TYR A 193 -7.35 -10.50 -4.26
N ILE A 194 -6.70 -9.57 -3.56
CA ILE A 194 -5.57 -9.86 -2.65
C ILE A 194 -6.03 -10.30 -1.26
N ARG A 195 -7.18 -9.81 -0.77
CA ARG A 195 -7.73 -10.13 0.56
C ARG A 195 -7.69 -11.61 0.93
N PRO A 196 -8.15 -12.56 0.10
CA PRO A 196 -8.19 -13.97 0.49
C PRO A 196 -6.81 -14.65 0.47
N LEU A 197 -5.75 -13.97 0.03
CA LEU A 197 -4.37 -14.43 0.12
C LEU A 197 -3.70 -14.07 1.47
N ILE A 198 -4.30 -13.15 2.24
CA ILE A 198 -3.74 -12.69 3.50
C ILE A 198 -4.31 -13.53 4.66
N ASP A 199 -3.42 -14.18 5.42
CA ASP A 199 -3.76 -14.72 6.72
C ASP A 199 -3.79 -13.61 7.77
N PHE A 200 -4.93 -12.91 7.90
CA PHE A 200 -5.08 -11.83 8.88
C PHE A 200 -4.86 -12.29 10.33
N SER A 201 -5.06 -13.58 10.63
CA SER A 201 -4.85 -14.11 11.99
C SER A 201 -3.37 -14.19 12.36
N ASN A 202 -2.49 -14.29 11.36
CA ASN A 202 -1.04 -14.28 11.48
C ASN A 202 -0.42 -13.03 10.83
N SER A 203 -1.18 -11.93 10.76
CA SER A 203 -0.70 -10.65 10.22
C SER A 203 -0.65 -9.57 11.30
N TYR A 204 0.33 -8.67 11.16
CA TYR A 204 0.64 -7.70 12.21
C TYR A 204 0.89 -6.29 11.67
N VAL A 205 0.43 -5.29 12.42
CA VAL A 205 0.81 -3.89 12.20
C VAL A 205 1.68 -3.41 13.36
N GLY A 206 2.89 -2.95 13.05
CA GLY A 206 3.80 -2.31 13.99
C GLY A 206 3.48 -0.82 14.17
N ASN A 207 3.45 -0.36 15.42
CA ASN A 207 3.35 1.05 15.80
C ASN A 207 2.15 1.80 15.18
N ILE A 208 0.95 1.21 15.29
CA ILE A 208 -0.29 1.78 14.73
C ILE A 208 -0.57 3.24 15.14
N SER A 209 -0.13 3.65 16.33
CA SER A 209 -0.28 5.03 16.82
C SER A 209 0.45 6.06 15.95
N ILE A 210 1.57 5.68 15.31
CA ILE A 210 2.33 6.58 14.44
C ILE A 210 1.54 6.87 13.16
N PHE A 211 0.80 5.90 12.59
CA PHE A 211 -0.11 6.18 11.48
C PHE A 211 -1.18 7.21 11.86
N SER A 212 -1.70 7.12 13.09
CA SER A 212 -2.66 8.11 13.61
C SER A 212 -2.02 9.50 13.75
N GLU A 213 -0.77 9.58 14.21
CA GLU A 213 -0.01 10.84 14.25
C GLU A 213 0.17 11.44 12.84
N MET A 214 0.49 10.61 11.85
CA MET A 214 0.62 11.06 10.47
C MET A 214 -0.69 11.62 9.92
N GLU A 215 -1.84 11.02 10.24
CA GLU A 215 -3.16 11.57 9.87
C GLU A 215 -3.39 12.96 10.46
N GLU A 216 -2.97 13.22 11.69
CA GLU A 216 -3.03 14.57 12.27
C GLU A 216 -2.12 15.56 11.54
N LYS A 217 -0.92 15.14 11.13
CA LYS A 217 -0.03 15.99 10.32
C LYS A 217 -0.62 16.26 8.92
N LEU A 218 -1.26 15.27 8.30
CA LEU A 218 -1.97 15.45 7.02
C LEU A 218 -3.10 16.46 7.15
N LYS A 219 -3.89 16.43 8.24
CA LYS A 219 -4.93 17.43 8.52
C LYS A 219 -4.37 18.85 8.68
N GLN A 220 -3.12 18.98 9.13
CA GLN A 220 -2.40 20.25 9.22
C GLN A 220 -1.82 20.73 7.87
N GLY A 221 -2.03 19.98 6.79
CA GLY A 221 -1.51 20.31 5.47
C GLY A 221 -0.10 19.78 5.19
N HIS A 222 0.49 19.00 6.10
CA HIS A 222 1.84 18.47 5.91
C HIS A 222 1.88 17.32 4.90
N ASN A 223 3.04 17.11 4.30
CA ASN A 223 3.33 15.94 3.46
C ASN A 223 3.93 14.80 4.27
N ILE A 224 3.60 13.57 3.90
CA ILE A 224 4.14 12.35 4.48
C ILE A 224 4.81 11.53 3.37
N VAL A 225 6.08 11.17 3.56
CA VAL A 225 6.78 10.22 2.69
C VAL A 225 7.09 8.97 3.50
N LEU A 226 6.66 7.82 3.00
CA LEU A 226 6.95 6.49 3.53
C LEU A 226 8.12 5.91 2.74
N MET A 227 9.28 5.89 3.37
CA MET A 227 10.50 5.30 2.82
C MET A 227 10.51 3.81 3.19
N SER A 228 10.44 2.92 2.21
CA SER A 228 10.09 1.53 2.46
C SER A 228 11.04 0.53 1.79
N ASN A 229 11.10 -0.71 2.32
CA ASN A 229 11.45 -1.86 1.47
C ASN A 229 10.26 -2.23 0.56
N HIS A 230 10.47 -3.17 -0.37
CA HIS A 230 9.46 -3.57 -1.36
C HIS A 230 9.59 -5.07 -1.59
N GLN A 231 8.52 -5.85 -1.56
CA GLN A 231 8.60 -7.32 -1.61
C GLN A 231 7.83 -7.92 -2.77
N THR A 232 6.63 -7.41 -3.05
CA THR A 232 5.71 -7.96 -4.05
C THR A 232 5.08 -6.86 -4.88
N GLU A 233 4.51 -7.22 -6.03
CA GLU A 233 3.72 -6.26 -6.81
C GLU A 233 2.38 -5.91 -6.13
N ALA A 234 1.96 -6.75 -5.16
CA ALA A 234 0.77 -6.57 -4.34
C ALA A 234 0.99 -5.70 -3.09
N ASP A 235 2.19 -5.15 -2.88
CA ASP A 235 2.51 -4.32 -1.71
C ASP A 235 1.48 -3.20 -1.44
N PRO A 236 1.00 -2.44 -2.46
CA PRO A 236 -0.05 -1.44 -2.26
C PRO A 236 -1.35 -2.01 -1.68
N ALA A 237 -1.74 -3.22 -2.09
CA ALA A 237 -2.93 -3.88 -1.60
C ALA A 237 -2.72 -4.40 -0.18
N VAL A 238 -1.55 -4.97 0.13
CA VAL A 238 -1.19 -5.44 1.48
C VAL A 238 -1.23 -4.29 2.47
N ILE A 239 -0.58 -3.16 2.15
CA ILE A 239 -0.59 -1.96 3.00
C ILE A 239 -2.03 -1.48 3.23
N ALA A 240 -2.81 -1.36 2.16
CA ALA A 240 -4.19 -0.91 2.26
C ALA A 240 -5.07 -1.86 3.08
N LEU A 241 -4.97 -3.18 2.87
CA LEU A 241 -5.76 -4.19 3.59
C LEU A 241 -5.42 -4.26 5.08
N LEU A 242 -4.15 -4.07 5.47
CA LEU A 242 -3.78 -4.06 6.89
C LEU A 242 -4.21 -2.76 7.61
N LEU A 243 -4.43 -1.67 6.87
CA LEU A 243 -4.79 -0.36 7.42
C LEU A 243 -6.26 0.04 7.22
N GLU A 244 -7.05 -0.69 6.42
CA GLU A 244 -8.40 -0.27 6.01
C GLU A 244 -9.37 -0.04 7.18
N SER A 245 -9.20 -0.75 8.29
CA SER A 245 -10.11 -0.67 9.44
C SER A 245 -9.77 0.44 10.43
N THR A 246 -8.49 0.83 10.50
CA THR A 246 -7.97 1.82 11.47
C THR A 246 -7.61 3.14 10.81
N ASN A 247 -7.07 3.09 9.59
CA ASN A 247 -6.52 4.22 8.84
C ASN A 247 -6.98 4.16 7.36
N PRO A 248 -8.30 4.22 7.10
CA PRO A 248 -8.84 4.13 5.73
C PRO A 248 -8.32 5.24 4.81
N HIS A 249 -7.95 6.40 5.37
CA HIS A 249 -7.33 7.47 4.60
C HIS A 249 -5.99 7.02 3.99
N PHE A 250 -5.15 6.33 4.75
CA PHE A 250 -3.92 5.72 4.23
C PHE A 250 -4.22 4.63 3.22
N ALA A 251 -5.21 3.76 3.50
CA ALA A 251 -5.56 2.67 2.58
C ALA A 251 -5.89 3.15 1.16
N GLU A 252 -6.57 4.30 1.03
CA GLU A 252 -7.05 4.80 -0.26
C GLU A 252 -6.20 5.92 -0.88
N LYS A 253 -5.45 6.69 -0.09
CA LYS A 253 -4.83 7.96 -0.55
C LYS A 253 -3.32 7.90 -0.77
N ILE A 254 -2.64 6.82 -0.40
CA ILE A 254 -1.21 6.67 -0.71
C ILE A 254 -1.00 6.75 -2.22
N THR A 255 -0.02 7.56 -2.63
CA THR A 255 0.54 7.60 -3.98
C THR A 255 1.83 6.79 -4.01
N TYR A 256 1.86 5.74 -4.80
CA TYR A 256 2.99 4.82 -4.90
C TYR A 256 3.91 5.24 -6.04
N VAL A 257 5.20 5.44 -5.75
CA VAL A 257 6.22 5.59 -6.80
C VAL A 257 6.45 4.21 -7.42
N ALA A 258 5.94 4.00 -8.64
CA ALA A 258 5.87 2.69 -9.27
C ALA A 258 6.72 2.60 -10.53
N GLY A 259 7.36 1.44 -10.70
CA GLY A 259 8.21 1.09 -11.84
C GLY A 259 7.43 0.84 -13.13
N ASP A 260 8.15 0.73 -14.25
CA ASP A 260 7.57 0.54 -15.58
C ASP A 260 6.88 -0.82 -15.78
N ARG A 261 7.34 -1.88 -15.11
CA ARG A 261 6.78 -3.23 -15.30
C ARG A 261 5.32 -3.36 -14.92
N VAL A 262 4.94 -2.86 -13.75
CA VAL A 262 3.57 -2.97 -13.23
C VAL A 262 2.58 -2.10 -14.01
N VAL A 263 3.06 -1.17 -14.84
CA VAL A 263 2.24 -0.32 -15.71
C VAL A 263 2.28 -0.75 -17.18
N THR A 264 3.10 -1.75 -17.54
CA THR A 264 3.20 -2.29 -18.91
C THR A 264 2.71 -3.74 -19.01
N ASP A 265 2.92 -4.58 -17.99
CA ASP A 265 2.49 -5.98 -17.97
C ASP A 265 0.95 -6.08 -17.94
N PRO A 266 0.30 -6.62 -18.99
CA PRO A 266 -1.17 -6.73 -19.05
C PRO A 266 -1.78 -7.45 -17.85
N LEU A 267 -1.06 -8.43 -17.27
CA LEU A 267 -1.54 -9.20 -16.14
C LEU A 267 -1.47 -8.40 -14.81
N CYS A 268 -0.78 -7.26 -14.78
CA CYS A 268 -0.65 -6.38 -13.60
C CYS A 268 -1.41 -5.07 -13.75
N LYS A 269 -1.55 -4.57 -14.97
CA LYS A 269 -2.17 -3.27 -15.27
C LYS A 269 -3.53 -3.06 -14.59
N PRO A 270 -4.48 -4.02 -14.56
CA PRO A 270 -5.74 -3.83 -13.86
C PRO A 270 -5.56 -3.49 -12.37
N PHE A 271 -4.60 -4.11 -11.70
CA PHE A 271 -4.32 -3.82 -10.28
C PHE A 271 -3.69 -2.44 -10.10
N SER A 272 -2.78 -2.06 -11.00
CA SER A 272 -2.13 -0.74 -11.03
C SER A 272 -3.12 0.39 -11.31
N MET A 273 -4.12 0.17 -12.19
CA MET A 273 -5.18 1.14 -12.49
C MET A 273 -5.98 1.54 -11.24
N GLY A 274 -6.07 0.65 -10.26
CA GLY A 274 -6.76 0.87 -8.98
C GLY A 274 -5.95 1.62 -7.92
N ARG A 275 -4.74 2.10 -8.23
CA ARG A 275 -3.86 2.78 -7.26
C ARG A 275 -3.52 4.19 -7.72
N ASN A 276 -3.20 5.07 -6.77
CA ASN A 276 -2.59 6.36 -7.13
C ASN A 276 -1.11 6.11 -7.36
N LEU A 277 -0.58 6.48 -8.53
CA LEU A 277 0.80 6.17 -8.91
C LEU A 277 1.55 7.41 -9.39
N LEU A 278 2.83 7.48 -9.04
CA LEU A 278 3.81 8.27 -9.76
C LEU A 278 4.63 7.31 -10.61
N CYS A 279 4.42 7.38 -11.93
CA CYS A 279 4.95 6.40 -12.87
C CYS A 279 6.39 6.77 -13.24
N VAL A 280 7.35 5.93 -12.86
CA VAL A 280 8.79 6.16 -13.12
C VAL A 280 9.43 4.91 -13.70
N TYR A 281 10.38 5.11 -14.61
CA TYR A 281 11.29 4.05 -15.05
C TYR A 281 12.37 3.84 -13.99
N SER A 282 12.52 2.59 -13.52
CA SER A 282 13.55 2.24 -12.56
C SER A 282 14.95 2.48 -13.14
N LYS A 283 15.87 2.96 -12.30
CA LYS A 283 17.30 3.06 -12.68
C LYS A 283 17.87 1.71 -13.10
N LYS A 284 17.38 0.60 -12.51
CA LYS A 284 17.80 -0.77 -12.82
C LYS A 284 17.55 -1.16 -14.27
N HIS A 285 16.48 -0.63 -14.88
CA HIS A 285 16.02 -0.97 -16.23
C HIS A 285 16.18 0.18 -17.23
N MET A 286 16.86 1.26 -16.83
CA MET A 286 17.03 2.47 -17.65
C MET A 286 17.76 2.18 -18.97
N PHE A 287 18.73 1.26 -18.93
CA PHE A 287 19.63 0.95 -20.04
C PHE A 287 19.44 -0.45 -20.63
N ASP A 288 18.36 -1.16 -20.26
CA ASP A 288 18.05 -2.48 -20.83
C ASP A 288 17.90 -2.41 -22.37
N VAL A 289 17.33 -1.30 -22.86
CA VAL A 289 17.27 -0.92 -24.27
C VAL A 289 17.84 0.50 -24.38
N PRO A 290 19.13 0.66 -24.75
CA PRO A 290 19.83 1.95 -24.74
C PRO A 290 19.13 3.06 -25.53
N GLU A 291 18.47 2.71 -26.63
CA GLU A 291 17.74 3.63 -27.51
C GLU A 291 16.54 4.29 -26.81
N LEU A 292 15.97 3.62 -25.80
CA LEU A 292 14.85 4.13 -25.02
C LEU A 292 15.28 4.96 -23.80
N ALA A 293 16.56 4.97 -23.45
CA ALA A 293 17.03 5.62 -22.21
C ALA A 293 16.69 7.12 -22.15
N GLU A 294 16.83 7.85 -23.25
CA GLU A 294 16.51 9.27 -23.29
C GLU A 294 15.00 9.54 -23.13
N MET A 295 14.17 8.72 -23.76
CA MET A 295 12.72 8.76 -23.59
C MET A 295 12.33 8.50 -22.13
N LYS A 296 12.91 7.46 -21.51
CA LYS A 296 12.69 7.09 -20.11
C LYS A 296 13.08 8.22 -19.15
N ARG A 297 14.23 8.87 -19.38
CA ARG A 297 14.68 10.04 -18.59
C ARG A 297 13.72 11.22 -18.70
N LYS A 298 13.24 11.53 -19.90
CA LYS A 298 12.24 12.58 -20.13
C LYS A 298 10.93 12.26 -19.43
N ALA A 299 10.48 11.00 -19.47
CA ALA A 299 9.29 10.55 -18.75
C ALA A 299 9.46 10.74 -17.24
N ASN A 300 10.56 10.26 -16.65
CA ASN A 300 10.86 10.45 -15.22
C ASN A 300 10.90 11.93 -14.83
N THR A 301 11.46 12.79 -15.69
CA THR A 301 11.49 14.23 -15.45
C THR A 301 10.09 14.83 -15.36
N ARG A 302 9.13 14.36 -16.17
CA ARG A 302 7.72 14.78 -16.07
C ARG A 302 7.09 14.29 -14.77
N SER A 303 7.30 13.03 -14.39
CA SER A 303 6.74 12.47 -13.15
C SER A 303 7.29 13.16 -11.90
N LEU A 304 8.59 13.48 -11.87
CA LEU A 304 9.19 14.26 -10.77
C LEU A 304 8.62 15.68 -10.68
N LYS A 305 8.29 16.32 -11.82
CA LYS A 305 7.62 17.63 -11.83
C LYS A 305 6.21 17.51 -11.26
N GLU A 306 5.43 16.51 -11.64
CA GLU A 306 4.10 16.26 -11.07
C GLU A 306 4.18 16.01 -9.56
N MET A 307 5.14 15.20 -9.10
CA MET A 307 5.36 14.98 -7.66
C MET A 307 5.68 16.28 -6.92
N ALA A 308 6.57 17.13 -7.47
CA ALA A 308 6.87 18.42 -6.86
C ALA A 308 5.63 19.33 -6.78
N LEU A 309 4.79 19.33 -7.82
CA LEU A 309 3.51 20.07 -7.84
C LEU A 309 2.54 19.55 -6.78
N LEU A 310 2.42 18.23 -6.64
CA LEU A 310 1.58 17.59 -5.63
C LEU A 310 2.05 17.96 -4.22
N LEU A 311 3.34 17.79 -3.92
CA LEU A 311 3.91 18.12 -2.61
C LEU A 311 3.72 19.59 -2.26
N ARG A 312 3.81 20.50 -3.23
CA ARG A 312 3.52 21.93 -3.01
C ARG A 312 2.08 22.19 -2.59
N GLY A 313 1.14 21.31 -2.96
CA GLY A 313 -0.25 21.38 -2.52
C GLY A 313 -0.47 20.97 -1.06
N GLY A 314 0.52 20.33 -0.42
CA GLY A 314 0.40 19.79 0.93
C GLY A 314 -0.53 18.57 1.02
N SER A 315 -0.66 17.98 2.21
CA SER A 315 -1.54 16.83 2.50
C SER A 315 -1.31 15.60 1.61
N GLN A 316 -0.09 15.40 1.09
CA GLN A 316 0.22 14.24 0.26
C GLN A 316 0.76 13.08 1.09
N ILE A 317 0.45 11.84 0.68
CA ILE A 317 1.07 10.62 1.19
C ILE A 317 1.77 9.94 0.03
N VAL A 318 3.10 9.83 0.09
CA VAL A 318 3.91 9.21 -0.95
C VAL A 318 4.63 7.99 -0.40
N TRP A 319 4.49 6.84 -1.04
CA TRP A 319 5.28 5.65 -0.75
C TRP A 319 6.37 5.48 -1.81
N ILE A 320 7.59 5.17 -1.39
CA ILE A 320 8.72 4.92 -2.27
C ILE A 320 9.63 3.84 -1.71
N ALA A 321 10.14 2.98 -2.58
CA ALA A 321 11.20 2.02 -2.29
C ALA A 321 12.53 2.43 -2.95
N PRO A 322 13.48 3.01 -2.21
CA PRO A 322 14.74 3.51 -2.77
C PRO A 322 15.65 2.42 -3.33
N SER A 323 15.44 1.17 -2.97
CA SER A 323 16.13 0.03 -3.60
C SER A 323 15.79 -0.10 -5.09
N GLY A 324 14.69 0.50 -5.55
CA GLY A 324 14.24 0.51 -6.94
C GLY A 324 13.77 -0.84 -7.47
N GLY A 325 13.55 -1.83 -6.60
CA GLY A 325 12.98 -3.13 -6.94
C GLY A 325 12.72 -3.99 -5.69
N ARG A 326 12.04 -5.12 -5.89
CA ARG A 326 11.67 -6.04 -4.82
C ARG A 326 12.90 -6.65 -4.13
N ASP A 327 12.76 -6.99 -2.85
CA ASP A 327 13.72 -7.76 -2.06
C ASP A 327 13.97 -9.12 -2.73
N ARG A 328 15.09 -9.75 -2.41
CA ARG A 328 15.45 -11.09 -2.88
C ARG A 328 16.04 -11.90 -1.74
N PRO A 329 15.88 -13.23 -1.74
CA PRO A 329 16.56 -14.06 -0.77
C PRO A 329 18.06 -14.03 -1.05
N ASP A 330 18.85 -14.11 0.01
CA ASP A 330 20.27 -14.37 -0.10
C ASP A 330 20.49 -15.69 -0.86
N PRO A 331 21.36 -15.73 -1.89
CA PRO A 331 21.51 -16.90 -2.75
C PRO A 331 22.17 -18.10 -2.05
N VAL A 332 22.81 -17.88 -0.89
CA VAL A 332 23.48 -18.92 -0.11
C VAL A 332 22.59 -19.39 1.04
N THR A 333 22.03 -18.46 1.83
CA THR A 333 21.24 -18.82 3.02
C THR A 333 19.76 -18.99 2.73
N GLY A 334 19.25 -18.44 1.63
CA GLY A 334 17.83 -18.39 1.30
C GLY A 334 17.04 -17.38 2.13
N GLU A 335 17.70 -16.59 2.99
CA GLU A 335 17.01 -15.66 3.88
C GLU A 335 16.65 -14.33 3.19
N TRP A 336 15.47 -13.82 3.50
CA TRP A 336 14.97 -12.55 2.98
C TRP A 336 15.28 -11.39 3.93
N TYR A 337 15.77 -10.29 3.36
CA TYR A 337 16.02 -9.03 4.04
C TYR A 337 15.72 -7.85 3.11
N PRO A 338 15.43 -6.65 3.66
CA PRO A 338 15.32 -5.43 2.87
C PRO A 338 16.52 -5.23 1.94
N ALA A 339 16.27 -4.94 0.66
CA ALA A 339 17.33 -4.66 -0.29
C ALA A 339 18.03 -3.31 0.02
N PRO A 340 19.34 -3.17 -0.28
CA PRO A 340 20.07 -1.91 -0.08
C PRO A 340 19.44 -0.73 -0.83
N PHE A 341 19.48 0.45 -0.20
CA PHE A 341 18.91 1.68 -0.75
C PHE A 341 19.87 2.44 -1.65
N ASP A 342 19.34 3.06 -2.70
CA ASP A 342 20.06 4.04 -3.49
C ASP A 342 20.08 5.40 -2.75
N ALA A 343 21.26 5.81 -2.27
CA ALA A 343 21.44 7.06 -1.52
C ALA A 343 20.89 8.28 -2.27
N SER A 344 21.07 8.31 -3.60
CA SER A 344 20.57 9.40 -4.45
C SER A 344 19.04 9.48 -4.45
N SER A 345 18.34 8.34 -4.41
CA SER A 345 16.87 8.32 -4.36
C SER A 345 16.35 8.81 -3.01
N VAL A 346 17.00 8.42 -1.91
CA VAL A 346 16.70 8.92 -0.56
C VAL A 346 16.90 10.44 -0.50
N ASP A 347 18.04 10.95 -0.97
CA ASP A 347 18.36 12.38 -0.94
C ASP A 347 17.45 13.19 -1.87
N ASN A 348 17.11 12.67 -3.06
CA ASN A 348 16.18 13.34 -3.98
C ASN A 348 14.80 13.54 -3.33
N MET A 349 14.27 12.52 -2.65
CA MET A 349 13.00 12.64 -1.96
C MET A 349 13.06 13.64 -0.80
N ARG A 350 14.15 13.63 -0.02
CA ARG A 350 14.39 14.65 1.01
C ARG A 350 14.36 16.06 0.43
N ARG A 351 15.12 16.31 -0.64
CA ARG A 351 15.17 17.62 -1.30
C ARG A 351 13.79 18.05 -1.78
N LEU A 352 13.02 17.16 -2.41
CA LEU A 352 11.67 17.46 -2.88
C LEU A 352 10.74 17.87 -1.75
N VAL A 353 10.80 17.18 -0.61
CA VAL A 353 10.00 17.50 0.58
C VAL A 353 10.40 18.86 1.14
N GLU A 354 11.69 19.11 1.35
CA GLU A 354 12.20 20.38 1.90
C GLU A 354 11.86 21.59 1.02
N HIS A 355 11.91 21.43 -0.31
CA HIS A 355 11.66 22.50 -1.27
C HIS A 355 10.19 22.57 -1.73
N SER A 356 9.29 21.77 -1.15
CA SER A 356 7.88 21.78 -1.52
C SER A 356 7.12 23.01 -1.01
N GLY A 357 7.63 23.69 0.02
CA GLY A 357 6.99 24.85 0.66
C GLY A 357 5.94 24.46 1.72
N ALA A 358 5.37 23.27 1.65
CA ALA A 358 4.58 22.70 2.74
C ALA A 358 5.49 21.87 3.67
N PRO A 359 5.30 21.87 5.00
CA PRO A 359 6.09 21.02 5.89
C PRO A 359 5.93 19.55 5.50
N GLY A 360 7.00 18.76 5.58
CA GLY A 360 6.90 17.34 5.29
C GLY A 360 7.84 16.48 6.11
N HIS A 361 7.47 15.21 6.22
CA HIS A 361 8.03 14.25 7.17
C HIS A 361 8.31 12.94 6.45
N ILE A 362 9.49 12.35 6.68
CA ILE A 362 9.91 11.11 6.03
C ILE A 362 10.04 10.01 7.08
N TYR A 363 9.25 8.95 6.93
CA TYR A 363 9.13 7.86 7.89
C TYR A 363 9.68 6.55 7.31
N PRO A 364 10.47 5.78 8.07
CA PRO A 364 10.87 4.43 7.71
C PRO A 364 9.69 3.46 7.88
N LEU A 365 9.30 2.78 6.79
CA LEU A 365 8.26 1.76 6.76
C LEU A 365 8.87 0.40 6.41
N ALA A 366 8.55 -0.63 7.17
CA ALA A 366 8.93 -2.01 6.86
C ALA A 366 7.70 -2.80 6.41
N LEU A 367 7.92 -3.65 5.41
CA LEU A 367 6.92 -4.53 4.83
C LEU A 367 7.43 -5.97 4.79
N LEU A 368 6.60 -6.90 5.23
CA LEU A 368 6.84 -8.35 5.13
C LEU A 368 5.65 -9.02 4.48
N CYS A 369 5.77 -9.39 3.21
CA CYS A 369 4.73 -10.07 2.44
C CYS A 369 5.25 -10.88 1.24
N HIS A 370 6.57 -11.12 1.14
CA HIS A 370 7.15 -11.84 0.00
C HIS A 370 6.50 -13.22 -0.23
N ASP A 371 6.04 -13.92 0.82
CA ASP A 371 5.42 -15.25 0.67
C ASP A 371 4.14 -15.23 -0.18
N ILE A 372 3.35 -14.14 -0.16
CA ILE A 372 2.08 -14.08 -0.89
C ILE A 372 2.30 -14.10 -2.41
N MET A 373 3.31 -13.36 -2.88
CA MET A 373 3.59 -13.22 -4.32
C MET A 373 5.08 -12.90 -4.54
N PRO A 374 5.97 -13.87 -4.28
CA PRO A 374 7.40 -13.63 -4.28
C PRO A 374 7.89 -13.29 -5.68
N PRO A 375 8.90 -12.42 -5.80
CA PRO A 375 9.57 -12.21 -7.08
C PRO A 375 10.34 -13.47 -7.53
N PRO A 376 10.63 -13.59 -8.83
CA PRO A 376 11.61 -14.56 -9.32
C PRO A 376 12.97 -14.37 -8.63
N LEU A 377 13.72 -15.47 -8.45
CA LEU A 377 15.01 -15.45 -7.75
C LEU A 377 16.03 -14.49 -8.40
N GLN A 378 15.97 -14.34 -9.72
CA GLN A 378 16.80 -13.41 -10.48
C GLN A 378 15.96 -12.27 -11.03
N VAL A 379 16.61 -11.14 -11.33
CA VAL A 379 15.95 -10.04 -12.04
C VAL A 379 15.86 -10.44 -13.51
N GLU A 380 14.67 -10.85 -13.95
CA GLU A 380 14.38 -11.13 -15.36
C GLU A 380 14.42 -9.82 -16.14
N LYS A 381 14.79 -9.85 -17.43
CA LYS A 381 14.80 -8.65 -18.31
C LYS A 381 13.47 -8.44 -19.03
N GLU A 382 12.82 -9.54 -19.39
CA GLU A 382 11.55 -9.54 -20.13
C GLU A 382 10.36 -9.31 -19.20
N ILE A 383 9.22 -8.94 -19.80
CA ILE A 383 7.93 -8.80 -19.11
C ILE A 383 7.22 -10.16 -19.15
N GLY A 384 6.43 -10.47 -18.12
CA GLY A 384 5.72 -11.76 -18.01
C GLY A 384 6.45 -12.74 -17.09
N GLU A 385 6.89 -12.26 -15.92
CA GLU A 385 7.50 -13.13 -14.92
C GLU A 385 6.51 -14.18 -14.38
N LYS A 386 7.05 -15.34 -14.01
CA LYS A 386 6.30 -16.42 -13.40
C LYS A 386 5.67 -15.96 -12.07
N ARG A 387 4.35 -16.02 -11.94
CA ARG A 387 3.64 -15.59 -10.71
C ARG A 387 3.36 -16.77 -9.79
N ILE A 388 4.21 -16.98 -8.81
CA ILE A 388 3.91 -17.87 -7.68
C ILE A 388 3.00 -17.11 -6.72
N ILE A 389 1.94 -17.77 -6.23
CA ILE A 389 0.99 -17.18 -5.28
C ILE A 389 0.79 -18.15 -4.11
N SER A 390 0.74 -17.62 -2.88
CA SER A 390 0.43 -18.41 -1.69
C SER A 390 -0.45 -17.65 -0.70
N PHE A 391 -1.07 -18.40 0.22
CA PHE A 391 -1.77 -17.84 1.38
C PHE A 391 -0.80 -17.74 2.55
N HIS A 392 -0.59 -16.52 3.09
CA HIS A 392 0.37 -16.31 4.16
C HIS A 392 0.06 -15.08 5.02
N GLY A 393 0.62 -15.05 6.24
CA GLY A 393 0.61 -13.87 7.11
C GLY A 393 1.54 -12.77 6.59
N VAL A 394 1.17 -11.51 6.81
CA VAL A 394 1.91 -10.33 6.34
C VAL A 394 2.08 -9.27 7.43
N GLY A 395 3.04 -8.37 7.24
CA GLY A 395 3.40 -7.36 8.21
C GLY A 395 3.63 -6.00 7.59
N VAL A 396 3.12 -4.95 8.25
CA VAL A 396 3.46 -3.55 7.97
C VAL A 396 3.91 -2.93 9.28
N SER A 397 5.01 -2.20 9.31
CA SER A 397 5.43 -1.44 10.48
C SER A 397 5.95 -0.08 10.06
N VAL A 398 5.77 0.92 10.91
CA VAL A 398 6.39 2.22 10.73
C VAL A 398 7.12 2.64 12.01
N ALA A 399 8.20 3.40 11.90
CA ALA A 399 8.88 4.00 13.05
C ALA A 399 8.91 5.53 12.91
N PRO A 400 9.30 6.28 13.97
CA PRO A 400 9.28 7.75 13.94
C PRO A 400 10.07 8.34 12.76
N ALA A 401 9.66 9.54 12.32
CA ALA A 401 10.33 10.25 11.23
C ALA A 401 11.80 10.52 11.57
N ILE A 402 12.67 10.40 10.59
CA ILE A 402 14.10 10.66 10.74
C ILE A 402 14.39 12.06 10.19
N SER A 403 14.98 12.91 11.03
CA SER A 403 15.31 14.30 10.67
C SER A 403 16.70 14.39 10.05
N PHE A 404 16.79 14.86 8.80
CA PHE A 404 18.08 15.09 8.16
C PHE A 404 18.89 16.17 8.87
N SER A 405 18.25 17.22 9.40
CA SER A 405 18.96 18.31 10.07
C SER A 405 19.68 17.84 11.34
N GLU A 406 19.10 16.91 12.09
CA GLU A 406 19.73 16.33 13.27
C GLU A 406 20.98 15.52 12.91
N ILE A 407 20.92 14.76 11.81
CA ILE A 407 22.07 14.00 11.31
C ILE A 407 23.15 14.94 10.75
N ALA A 408 22.76 15.98 10.03
CA ALA A 408 23.68 16.93 9.41
C ALA A 408 24.53 17.69 10.43
N VAL A 409 24.00 18.00 11.61
CA VAL A 409 24.74 18.66 12.72
C VAL A 409 25.94 17.83 13.19
N SER A 410 25.87 16.50 13.14
CA SER A 410 27.01 15.64 13.49
C SER A 410 28.05 15.49 12.37
N HIS A 411 27.76 16.03 11.18
CA HIS A 411 28.54 15.84 9.95
C HIS A 411 28.89 17.16 9.23
N GLU A 412 28.97 18.29 9.96
CA GLU A 412 29.14 19.68 9.46
C GLU A 412 30.22 19.90 8.38
N ARG A 413 31.16 18.97 8.20
CA ARG A 413 32.26 19.05 7.22
C ARG A 413 32.11 18.14 6.00
N SER A 414 31.04 17.36 5.87
CA SER A 414 30.81 16.48 4.72
C SER A 414 29.34 16.16 4.48
N GLU A 415 28.74 16.86 3.51
CA GLU A 415 27.36 16.61 3.05
C GLU A 415 27.18 15.16 2.56
N GLU A 416 28.17 14.61 1.86
CA GLU A 416 28.13 13.22 1.38
C GLU A 416 28.07 12.20 2.53
N LYS A 417 28.82 12.42 3.62
CA LYS A 417 28.71 11.56 4.81
C LYS A 417 27.37 11.71 5.51
N ALA A 418 26.79 12.91 5.53
CA ALA A 418 25.47 13.14 6.09
C ALA A 418 24.38 12.40 5.28
N LYS A 419 24.45 12.45 3.94
CA LYS A 419 23.55 11.70 3.05
C LYS A 419 23.63 10.19 3.28
N GLU A 420 24.85 9.66 3.37
CA GLU A 420 25.07 8.25 3.61
C GLU A 420 24.56 7.82 4.99
N THR A 421 24.84 8.61 6.03
CA THR A 421 24.34 8.34 7.40
C THR A 421 22.82 8.41 7.47
N TYR A 422 22.19 9.35 6.75
CA TYR A 422 20.74 9.45 6.64
C TYR A 422 20.15 8.21 5.97
N LYS A 423 20.73 7.77 4.86
CA LYS A 423 20.34 6.52 4.18
C LYS A 423 20.47 5.30 5.10
N GLU A 424 21.59 5.16 5.81
CA GLU A 424 21.81 4.07 6.76
C GLU A 424 20.84 4.12 7.95
N ALA A 425 20.47 5.30 8.43
CA ALA A 425 19.47 5.43 9.50
C ALA A 425 18.09 4.91 9.06
N PHE A 426 17.66 5.22 7.83
CA PHE A 426 16.44 4.64 7.27
C PHE A 426 16.55 3.13 7.11
N TYR A 427 17.62 2.65 6.46
CA TYR A 427 17.80 1.23 6.22
C TYR A 427 17.86 0.42 7.53
N GLY A 428 18.62 0.90 8.52
CA GLY A 428 18.72 0.27 9.84
C GLY A 428 17.38 0.21 10.57
N SER A 429 16.60 1.30 10.55
CA SER A 429 15.26 1.32 11.15
C SER A 429 14.29 0.35 10.46
N ILE A 430 14.32 0.27 9.13
CA ILE A 430 13.47 -0.63 8.35
C ILE A 430 13.87 -2.09 8.60
N ALA A 431 15.18 -2.38 8.67
CA ALA A 431 15.68 -3.72 8.97
C ALA A 431 15.29 -4.18 10.39
N GLU A 432 15.37 -3.30 11.40
CA GLU A 432 14.93 -3.61 12.77
C GLU A 432 13.44 -3.97 12.81
N GLN A 433 12.60 -3.10 12.23
CA GLN A 433 11.16 -3.33 12.13
C GLN A 433 10.83 -4.62 11.36
N TYR A 434 11.51 -4.86 10.24
CA TYR A 434 11.35 -6.06 9.43
C TYR A 434 11.66 -7.33 10.24
N ASN A 435 12.72 -7.33 11.03
CA ASN A 435 13.08 -8.47 11.88
C ASN A 435 12.06 -8.74 12.99
N VAL A 436 11.43 -7.69 13.54
CA VAL A 436 10.31 -7.85 14.49
C VAL A 436 9.10 -8.49 13.81
N LEU A 437 8.75 -8.05 12.59
CA LEU A 437 7.68 -8.66 11.78
C LEU A 437 8.01 -10.11 11.42
N LYS A 438 9.25 -10.40 11.00
CA LYS A 438 9.74 -11.76 10.69
C LYS A 438 9.62 -12.66 11.90
N SER A 439 9.98 -12.17 13.08
CA SER A 439 9.85 -12.91 14.35
C SER A 439 8.38 -13.16 14.73
N ALA A 440 7.50 -12.18 14.49
CA ALA A 440 6.06 -12.32 14.74
C ALA A 440 5.44 -13.42 13.87
N ILE A 441 5.74 -13.38 12.56
CA ILE A 441 5.07 -14.17 11.52
C ILE A 441 5.80 -15.49 11.32
N HIS A 442 7.01 -15.48 10.76
CA HIS A 442 7.78 -16.70 10.50
C HIS A 442 8.28 -17.36 11.79
N GLY A 443 8.68 -16.55 12.76
CA GLY A 443 9.08 -17.02 14.09
C GLY A 443 7.90 -17.46 14.98
N LYS A 444 6.65 -17.24 14.55
CA LYS A 444 5.41 -17.59 15.27
C LYS A 444 5.34 -17.02 16.68
N GLN A 445 6.05 -15.92 16.95
CA GLN A 445 6.03 -15.28 18.27
C GLN A 445 4.80 -14.37 18.44
N GLY A 446 4.14 -14.02 17.34
CA GLY A 446 3.05 -13.06 17.30
C GLY A 446 3.37 -11.78 18.06
N LEU A 447 2.47 -11.33 18.93
CA LEU A 447 2.66 -10.08 19.70
C LEU A 447 3.90 -10.09 20.60
N LYS A 448 4.44 -11.26 20.96
CA LYS A 448 5.63 -11.38 21.82
C LYS A 448 6.92 -10.95 21.14
N SER A 449 6.94 -10.81 19.81
CA SER A 449 8.11 -10.26 19.10
C SER A 449 8.28 -8.75 19.30
N SER A 450 7.28 -8.06 19.87
CA SER A 450 7.33 -6.62 20.08
C SER A 450 8.59 -6.20 20.83
N SER A 451 9.22 -5.14 20.36
CA SER A 451 10.40 -4.53 20.95
C SER A 451 10.07 -3.13 21.48
N PRO A 452 10.95 -2.49 22.28
CA PRO A 452 10.75 -1.11 22.71
C PRO A 452 10.48 -0.12 21.57
N ASN A 453 11.01 -0.39 20.37
CA ASN A 453 10.90 0.47 19.19
C ASN A 453 9.80 0.03 18.20
N THR A 454 9.29 -1.20 18.31
CA THR A 454 8.27 -1.75 17.41
C THR A 454 7.24 -2.56 18.19
N TRP A 455 6.05 -2.00 18.37
CA TRP A 455 4.93 -2.65 19.04
C TRP A 455 3.95 -3.24 18.03
N CYS A 456 3.87 -4.57 17.96
CA CYS A 456 2.98 -5.27 17.05
C CYS A 456 1.54 -5.27 17.57
N PHE A 457 0.59 -5.13 16.64
CA PHE A 457 -0.85 -5.27 16.84
C PHE A 457 -1.42 -6.26 15.82
N LEU A 458 -2.41 -7.05 16.22
CA LEU A 458 -3.13 -7.95 15.31
C LEU A 458 -4.11 -7.16 14.43
N THR A 459 -4.21 -7.52 13.15
CA THR A 459 -5.04 -6.79 12.19
C THR A 459 -6.52 -7.13 12.23
N TYR A 460 -6.95 -8.16 12.96
CA TYR A 460 -8.38 -8.36 13.25
C TYR A 460 -8.64 -9.25 14.48
N SER A 461 -9.45 -8.76 15.41
CA SER A 461 -10.44 -9.57 16.13
C SER A 461 -11.79 -8.88 15.89
N ALA A 462 -12.78 -9.60 15.40
CA ALA A 462 -14.09 -9.04 15.08
C ALA A 462 -14.62 -8.23 16.29
N PRO A 463 -15.14 -6.99 16.09
CA PRO A 463 -15.66 -6.21 17.20
C PRO A 463 -16.89 -6.92 17.80
N LEU A 464 -16.84 -7.22 19.10
CA LEU A 464 -17.94 -7.91 19.81
C LEU A 464 -19.22 -7.05 19.90
N SER A 465 -19.07 -5.73 19.99
CA SER A 465 -20.13 -4.73 19.81
C SER A 465 -19.53 -3.33 19.86
N LYS A 466 -20.21 -2.34 19.25
CA LYS A 466 -19.96 -0.92 19.49
C LYS A 466 -21.11 -0.39 20.36
N ALA A 467 -20.82 -0.10 21.62
CA ALA A 467 -21.69 0.72 22.47
C ALA A 467 -20.85 1.85 23.06
N ASN A 468 -21.31 3.10 22.88
CA ASN A 468 -20.84 4.30 23.59
C ASN A 468 -19.31 4.52 23.61
N GLY A 469 -18.65 4.52 22.44
CA GLY A 469 -17.23 4.96 22.33
C GLY A 469 -16.19 3.96 22.86
N LEU A 470 -16.61 2.77 23.27
CA LEU A 470 -15.73 1.68 23.70
C LEU A 470 -15.59 0.66 22.56
N VAL A 471 -14.37 0.36 22.14
CA VAL A 471 -14.09 -0.77 21.23
C VAL A 471 -13.58 -1.93 22.08
N LEU A 472 -14.36 -3.01 22.13
CA LEU A 472 -14.04 -4.21 22.89
C LEU A 472 -13.48 -5.29 21.95
N TYR A 473 -12.25 -5.72 22.23
CA TYR A 473 -11.60 -6.84 21.58
C TYR A 473 -11.68 -8.08 22.50
N LYS A 474 -12.01 -9.24 21.93
CA LYS A 474 -11.99 -10.52 22.66
C LYS A 474 -10.61 -11.16 22.49
N TYR A 475 -9.94 -11.45 23.58
CA TYR A 475 -8.67 -12.17 23.60
C TYR A 475 -8.77 -13.34 24.57
N ASP A 476 -8.72 -14.58 24.06
CA ASP A 476 -8.60 -15.82 24.84
C ASP A 476 -9.31 -15.81 26.22
N ARG A 477 -10.65 -15.92 26.19
CA ARG A 477 -11.58 -15.81 27.35
C ARG A 477 -11.56 -14.49 28.15
N ARG A 478 -10.76 -13.49 27.79
CA ARG A 478 -10.68 -12.18 28.45
C ARG A 478 -11.08 -11.03 27.50
N LEU A 479 -11.70 -10.00 28.06
CA LEU A 479 -12.12 -8.79 27.34
C LEU A 479 -11.03 -7.72 27.44
N VAL A 480 -10.58 -7.19 26.31
CA VAL A 480 -9.64 -6.06 26.22
C VAL A 480 -10.40 -4.84 25.70
N ALA A 481 -10.51 -3.80 26.52
CA ALA A 481 -11.15 -2.55 26.13
C ALA A 481 -10.11 -1.54 25.63
N LEU A 482 -10.26 -1.05 24.40
CA LEU A 482 -9.54 0.12 23.91
C LEU A 482 -10.51 1.32 23.97
N LEU A 483 -10.20 2.29 24.84
CA LEU A 483 -10.95 3.53 24.94
C LEU A 483 -10.43 4.50 23.88
N LEU A 484 -11.14 4.62 22.76
CA LEU A 484 -10.85 5.65 21.76
C LEU A 484 -11.54 6.94 22.20
N TYR A 485 -10.73 7.96 22.47
CA TYR A 485 -11.21 9.27 22.93
C TYR A 485 -12.14 9.88 21.87
N THR A 486 -13.41 10.09 22.22
CA THR A 486 -14.33 10.91 21.43
C THR A 486 -14.68 12.18 22.21
N PRO A 487 -14.72 13.38 21.58
CA PRO A 487 -14.97 14.65 22.29
C PRO A 487 -16.36 14.75 22.97
N GLN A 488 -17.24 13.76 22.78
CA GLN A 488 -18.59 13.72 23.33
C GLN A 488 -18.67 13.07 24.72
N ALA A 489 -17.59 12.52 25.27
CA ALA A 489 -17.57 11.85 26.57
C ALA A 489 -17.54 12.81 27.79
N ASN A 490 -17.62 14.13 27.58
CA ASN A 490 -17.54 15.13 28.65
C ASN A 490 -18.83 15.33 29.47
N LEU A 491 -19.90 14.57 29.22
CA LEU A 491 -21.17 14.76 29.93
C LEU A 491 -21.45 13.79 31.09
N PHE A 492 -20.57 12.81 31.36
CA PHE A 492 -20.84 11.76 32.37
C PHE A 492 -19.81 11.62 33.49
N LEU A 493 -18.75 12.43 33.52
CA LEU A 493 -17.72 12.42 34.56
C LEU A 493 -17.57 13.81 35.20
N HIS A 494 -18.67 14.33 35.74
CA HIS A 494 -18.66 15.48 36.64
C HIS A 494 -19.30 15.09 37.98
N HIS A 495 -18.76 14.06 38.63
CA HIS A 495 -18.78 13.96 40.08
C HIS A 495 -17.68 12.99 40.51
N HIS A 496 -16.70 13.54 41.23
CA HIS A 496 -15.53 12.92 41.84
C HIS A 496 -14.28 12.73 40.95
N MET A 497 -13.19 13.35 41.45
CA MET A 497 -11.76 13.16 41.15
C MET A 497 -11.16 14.12 40.11
N ASP A 498 -10.59 15.22 40.62
CA ASP A 498 -9.61 16.07 39.94
C ASP A 498 -8.23 15.37 39.89
N ILE A 499 -7.91 14.62 38.83
CA ILE A 499 -6.52 14.19 38.49
C ILE A 499 -6.40 14.05 36.95
N PRO A 500 -5.34 14.58 36.29
CA PRO A 500 -5.09 14.32 34.88
C PRO A 500 -4.48 12.91 34.73
N VAL A 501 -5.22 11.95 34.18
CA VAL A 501 -4.74 10.56 34.05
C VAL A 501 -4.43 10.21 32.60
N VAL A 502 -3.13 10.26 32.28
CA VAL A 502 -2.47 9.33 31.36
C VAL A 502 -2.17 8.08 32.17
N LEU A 503 -2.84 6.95 31.91
CA LEU A 503 -2.28 5.61 32.18
C LEU A 503 -3.12 4.50 31.54
N VAL A 504 -2.44 3.66 30.76
CA VAL A 504 -2.85 2.30 30.41
C VAL A 504 -2.88 1.48 31.70
N TYR A 505 -4.05 0.99 32.12
CA TYR A 505 -4.15 0.02 33.22
C TYR A 505 -4.48 -1.36 32.65
N LEU A 506 -3.45 -2.20 32.53
CA LEU A 506 -3.61 -3.65 32.48
C LEU A 506 -3.92 -4.13 33.91
N ARG A 507 -5.20 -4.33 34.24
CA ARG A 507 -5.59 -5.12 35.41
C ARG A 507 -6.42 -6.31 34.94
N SER A 508 -5.92 -7.51 35.25
CA SER A 508 -6.68 -8.76 35.17
C SER A 508 -7.98 -8.59 35.97
N ILE A 509 -9.13 -8.62 35.30
CA ILE A 509 -10.41 -8.79 35.97
C ILE A 509 -10.73 -10.27 35.87
N ASP A 510 -10.29 -11.03 36.87
CA ASP A 510 -10.90 -12.32 37.19
C ASP A 510 -12.03 -12.02 38.20
N ASN A 511 -13.25 -12.45 37.87
CA ASN A 511 -14.54 -12.30 38.57
C ASN A 511 -15.35 -11.00 38.32
N PHE A 512 -16.37 -11.11 37.46
CA PHE A 512 -17.78 -10.83 37.79
C PHE A 512 -18.72 -11.52 36.80
#